data_AF-A0A449IL68-F1
#
_entry.id   AF-A0A449IL68-F1
#
_cell.length_a   1.000
_cell.length_b   1.000
_cell.length_c   1.000
_cell.angle_alpha   90.00
_cell.angle_beta   90.00
_cell.angle_gamma   90.00
#
_symmetry.space_group_name_H-M   'P 1'
#
loop_
_entity.id
_entity.type
_entity.pdbx_description
1 polymer ?
#
loop_
_entity_poly.entity_id
_entity_poly.type
_entity_poly.pdbx_seq_one_letter_code
_entity_poly.pdbx_strand_id
1 'polypeptide(L)'
;MPSGFILSPHGTPMFPNAERYNHSTEYANKLVDRIGQTPAWIALRLGVTEKRMRYILAGSRTIKGDTTEILMSYAEQFCLECLAAEAKAAKDRARSKAAASPASDA
;
A
#
# COMPACT_ATOMS: atom_id res chain seq x y z
N MET A 1 8.92 -10.20 25.25
CA MET A 1 9.70 -9.82 24.05
C MET A 1 8.77 -9.09 23.10
N PRO A 2 8.96 -7.80 22.80
CA PRO A 2 8.20 -7.16 21.74
C PRO A 2 8.91 -7.49 20.43
N SER A 3 8.41 -8.50 19.72
CA SER A 3 8.81 -8.82 18.35
C SER A 3 8.18 -7.78 17.41
N GLY A 4 8.66 -6.54 17.50
CA GLY A 4 8.32 -5.48 16.56
C GLY A 4 9.10 -5.68 15.27
N PHE A 5 8.40 -5.87 14.16
CA PHE A 5 9.00 -5.83 12.83
C PHE A 5 9.46 -4.39 12.58
N ILE A 6 10.76 -4.10 12.73
CA ILE A 6 11.30 -2.75 12.55
C ILE A 6 11.32 -2.42 11.05
N LEU A 7 10.29 -1.71 10.58
CA LEU A 7 10.37 -0.98 9.32
C LEU A 7 11.22 0.28 9.55
N SER A 8 12.17 0.52 8.62
CA SER A 8 13.05 1.70 8.41
C SER A 8 13.10 2.81 9.48
N PRO A 9 14.29 3.36 9.80
CA PRO A 9 14.52 4.29 10.92
C PRO A 9 13.85 5.68 10.85
N HIS A 10 12.96 5.93 9.89
CA HIS A 10 12.39 7.26 9.62
C HIS A 10 10.86 7.27 9.43
N GLY A 11 10.17 6.14 9.63
CA GLY A 11 8.71 6.07 9.67
C GLY A 11 8.22 5.83 11.09
N THR A 12 7.07 6.39 11.47
CA THR A 12 6.39 5.95 12.70
C THR A 12 6.13 4.45 12.59
N PRO A 13 6.56 3.62 13.55
CA PRO A 13 6.35 2.18 13.47
C PRO A 13 4.86 1.89 13.32
N MET A 14 4.49 1.19 12.26
CA MET A 14 3.11 0.79 12.04
C MET A 14 2.85 -0.52 12.76
N PHE A 15 1.91 -0.48 13.68
CA PHE A 15 1.45 -1.64 14.41
C PHE A 15 0.15 -2.14 13.78
N PRO A 16 0.06 -3.44 13.48
CA PRO A 16 -1.20 -4.04 13.06
C PRO A 16 -2.26 -3.80 14.14
N ASN A 17 -3.39 -3.19 13.78
CA ASN A 17 -4.57 -3.12 14.63
C ASN A 17 -5.82 -3.65 13.90
N ALA A 18 -6.35 -4.78 14.36
CA ALA A 18 -7.51 -5.44 13.77
C ALA A 18 -8.81 -4.61 13.88
N GLU A 19 -8.93 -3.71 14.85
CA GLU A 19 -10.08 -2.80 14.99
C GLU A 19 -10.15 -1.80 13.83
N ARG A 20 -9.05 -1.60 13.10
CA ARG A 20 -8.97 -0.73 11.92
C ARG A 20 -9.14 -1.47 10.60
N TYR A 21 -9.55 -2.75 10.66
CA TYR A 21 -9.77 -3.54 9.46
C TYR A 21 -10.92 -2.93 8.64
N ASN A 22 -10.58 -2.51 7.43
CA ASN A 22 -11.48 -1.96 6.44
C ASN A 22 -11.21 -2.68 5.12
N HIS A 23 -12.05 -3.66 4.80
CA HIS A 23 -11.93 -4.47 3.60
C HIS A 23 -12.54 -3.85 2.34
N SER A 24 -13.06 -2.62 2.43
CA SER A 24 -13.75 -1.98 1.31
C SER A 24 -12.83 -1.79 0.11
N THR A 25 -13.41 -1.99 -1.08
CA THR A 25 -12.71 -1.78 -2.35
C THR A 25 -12.27 -0.33 -2.51
N GLU A 26 -13.05 0.63 -2.00
CA GLU A 26 -12.73 2.06 -2.01
C GLU A 26 -11.46 2.34 -1.20
N TYR A 27 -11.29 1.66 -0.06
CA TYR A 27 -10.09 1.84 0.75
C TYR A 27 -8.85 1.23 0.08
N ALA A 28 -8.98 0.06 -0.56
CA ALA A 28 -7.90 -0.53 -1.35
C ALA A 28 -7.45 0.41 -2.48
N ASN A 29 -8.41 0.99 -3.24
CA ASN A 29 -8.10 1.93 -4.32
C ASN A 29 -7.35 3.17 -3.79
N LYS A 30 -7.80 3.77 -2.68
CA LYS A 30 -7.10 4.91 -2.03
C LYS A 30 -5.68 4.55 -1.59
N LEU A 31 -5.42 3.32 -1.18
CA LEU A 31 -4.08 2.86 -0.82
C LEU A 31 -3.18 2.76 -2.07
N VAL A 32 -3.68 2.13 -3.14
CA VAL A 32 -2.95 2.00 -4.41
C VAL A 32 -2.62 3.37 -5.00
N ASP A 33 -3.57 4.31 -4.99
CA ASP A 33 -3.36 5.68 -5.48
C ASP A 33 -2.26 6.41 -4.69
N ARG A 34 -2.22 6.24 -3.36
CA ARG A 34 -1.17 6.84 -2.51
C ARG A 34 0.21 6.28 -2.82
N ILE A 35 0.29 4.97 -3.05
CA ILE A 35 1.53 4.28 -3.43
C ILE A 35 2.02 4.82 -4.78
N GLY A 36 1.11 4.96 -5.76
CA GLY A 36 1.43 5.47 -7.10
C GLY A 36 2.28 4.51 -7.93
N GLN A 37 2.09 3.21 -7.75
CA GLN A 37 2.75 2.14 -8.50
C GLN A 37 1.71 1.24 -9.17
N THR A 38 2.14 0.44 -10.16
CA THR A 38 1.23 -0.44 -10.89
C THR A 38 0.73 -1.59 -10.00
N PRO A 39 -0.49 -2.13 -10.25
CA PRO A 39 -0.99 -3.30 -9.52
C PRO A 39 -0.04 -4.51 -9.58
N ALA A 40 0.67 -4.71 -10.69
CA ALA A 40 1.69 -5.76 -10.83
C ALA A 40 2.86 -5.56 -9.86
N TRP A 41 3.36 -4.33 -9.75
CA TRP A 41 4.46 -3.98 -8.84
C TRP A 41 4.07 -4.17 -7.36
N ILE A 42 2.84 -3.82 -7.02
CA ILE A 42 2.28 -3.96 -5.67
C ILE A 42 2.09 -5.45 -5.35
N ALA A 43 1.47 -6.21 -6.25
CA ALA A 43 1.22 -7.64 -6.06
C ALA A 43 2.50 -8.42 -5.76
N LEU A 44 3.59 -8.13 -6.49
CA LEU A 44 4.90 -8.74 -6.26
C LEU A 44 5.41 -8.53 -4.83
N ARG A 45 5.22 -7.34 -4.25
CA ARG A 45 5.66 -7.00 -2.89
C ARG A 45 4.75 -7.55 -1.80
N LEU A 46 3.47 -7.70 -2.09
CA LEU A 46 2.50 -8.36 -1.21
C LEU A 46 2.66 -9.88 -1.21
N GLY A 47 3.38 -10.47 -2.18
CA GLY A 47 3.46 -11.92 -2.35
C GLY A 47 2.17 -12.54 -2.87
N VAL A 48 1.34 -11.75 -3.58
CA VAL A 48 0.08 -12.20 -4.19
C VAL A 48 0.17 -12.17 -5.71
N THR A 49 -0.74 -12.86 -6.38
CA THR A 49 -0.82 -12.78 -7.84
C THR A 49 -1.35 -11.41 -8.28
N GLU A 50 -0.90 -10.93 -9.44
CA GLU A 50 -1.45 -9.70 -10.04
C GLU A 50 -2.97 -9.81 -10.25
N LYS A 51 -3.45 -11.00 -10.64
CA LYS A 51 -4.87 -11.29 -10.77
C LYS A 51 -5.64 -11.03 -9.47
N ARG A 52 -5.09 -11.43 -8.32
CA ARG A 52 -5.71 -11.17 -7.02
C ARG A 52 -5.76 -9.68 -6.71
N MET A 53 -4.68 -8.93 -6.96
CA MET A 53 -4.66 -7.48 -6.79
C MET A 53 -5.72 -6.79 -7.66
N ARG A 54 -5.86 -7.18 -8.94
CA ARG A 54 -6.88 -6.64 -9.84
C ARG A 54 -8.30 -6.93 -9.34
N TYR A 55 -8.56 -8.12 -8.81
CA TYR A 55 -9.88 -8.45 -8.25
C TYR A 55 -10.20 -7.71 -6.96
N ILE A 56 -9.21 -7.48 -6.09
CA ILE A 56 -9.40 -6.64 -4.88
C ILE A 56 -9.82 -5.21 -5.29
N LEU A 57 -9.19 -4.66 -6.33
CA LEU A 57 -9.51 -3.32 -6.84
C LEU A 57 -10.85 -3.25 -7.57
N ALA A 58 -11.27 -4.36 -8.19
CA ALA A 58 -12.59 -4.49 -8.81
C ALA A 58 -13.71 -4.78 -7.79
N GLY A 59 -13.38 -5.28 -6.60
CA GLY A 59 -14.32 -5.64 -5.53
C GLY A 59 -15.14 -6.90 -5.77
N SER A 60 -15.18 -7.40 -7.00
CA SER A 60 -15.86 -8.66 -7.33
C SER A 60 -15.24 -9.32 -8.54
N ARG A 61 -15.60 -10.58 -8.77
CA ARG A 61 -15.32 -11.31 -10.01
C ARG A 61 -16.56 -12.07 -10.44
N THR A 62 -16.81 -12.13 -11.75
CA THR A 62 -17.88 -12.95 -12.33
C THR A 62 -17.27 -14.09 -13.14
N ILE A 63 -17.69 -15.32 -12.87
CA ILE A 63 -17.24 -16.54 -13.58
C ILE A 63 -18.47 -17.34 -13.96
N LYS A 64 -18.70 -17.57 -15.26
CA LYS A 64 -19.83 -18.37 -15.77
C LYS A 64 -21.22 -17.90 -15.26
N GLY A 65 -21.38 -16.60 -15.02
CA GLY A 65 -22.61 -16.00 -14.48
C GLY A 65 -22.62 -15.84 -12.96
N ASP A 66 -21.74 -16.52 -12.23
CA ASP A 66 -21.66 -16.41 -10.78
C ASP A 66 -20.74 -15.27 -10.38
N THR A 67 -21.30 -14.28 -9.66
CA THR A 67 -20.53 -13.14 -9.15
C THR A 67 -20.16 -13.39 -7.69
N THR A 68 -18.87 -13.33 -7.40
CA THR A 68 -18.32 -13.46 -6.04
C THR A 68 -17.65 -12.15 -5.65
N GLU A 69 -17.99 -11.65 -4.47
CA GLU A 69 -17.30 -10.51 -3.86
C GLU A 69 -15.86 -10.89 -3.51
N ILE A 70 -14.92 -10.00 -3.81
CA ILE A 70 -13.50 -10.18 -3.51
C ILE A 70 -13.06 -9.07 -2.58
N LEU A 71 -12.93 -9.43 -1.31
CA LEU A 71 -12.48 -8.55 -0.25
C LEU A 71 -10.97 -8.70 -0.01
N MET A 72 -10.34 -7.59 0.38
CA MET A 72 -8.96 -7.60 0.86
C MET A 72 -8.95 -8.19 2.27
N SER A 73 -8.00 -9.06 2.56
CA SER A 73 -7.76 -9.59 3.91
C SER A 73 -7.05 -8.55 4.78
N TYR A 74 -7.11 -8.72 6.09
CA TYR A 74 -6.41 -7.86 7.04
C TYR A 74 -4.89 -7.79 6.79
N ALA A 75 -4.26 -8.92 6.42
CA ALA A 75 -2.85 -8.94 6.09
C ALA A 75 -2.54 -8.11 4.82
N GLU A 76 -3.39 -8.21 3.79
CA GLU A 76 -3.25 -7.42 2.57
C GLU A 76 -3.44 -5.93 2.84
N GLN A 77 -4.42 -5.55 3.68
CA GLN A 77 -4.59 -4.18 4.12
C GLN A 77 -3.32 -3.64 4.78
N PHE A 78 -2.81 -4.37 5.78
CA PHE A 78 -1.64 -3.93 6.54
C PHE A 78 -0.41 -3.77 5.63
N CYS A 79 -0.19 -4.70 4.71
CA CYS A 79 0.89 -4.58 3.72
C CYS A 79 0.72 -3.36 2.80
N LEU A 80 -0.49 -3.08 2.33
CA LEU A 80 -0.77 -1.90 1.51
C LEU A 80 -0.56 -0.60 2.30
N GLU A 81 -0.96 -0.56 3.56
CA GLU A 81 -0.71 0.57 4.45
C GLU A 81 0.80 0.82 4.61
N CYS A 82 1.58 -0.24 4.83
CA CYS A 82 3.05 -0.18 4.91
C CYS A 82 3.67 0.43 3.65
N LEU A 83 3.27 -0.06 2.49
CA LEU A 83 3.75 0.47 1.21
C LEU A 83 3.31 1.93 0.99
N ALA A 84 2.10 2.30 1.39
CA ALA A 84 1.60 3.67 1.26
C ALA A 84 2.38 4.64 2.18
N ALA A 85 2.67 4.22 3.41
CA ALA A 85 3.49 4.98 4.34
C ALA A 85 4.93 5.15 3.83
N GLU A 86 5.53 4.08 3.28
CA GLU A 86 6.86 4.13 2.67
C GLU A 86 6.89 5.06 1.45
N ALA A 87 5.91 4.97 0.55
CA ALA A 87 5.79 5.84 -0.62
C ALA A 87 5.67 7.31 -0.22
N LYS A 88 4.91 7.61 0.84
CA LYS A 88 4.82 8.96 1.41
C LYS A 88 6.19 9.43 1.93
N ALA A 89 6.86 8.61 2.75
CA ALA A 89 8.17 8.96 3.30
C ALA A 89 9.24 9.12 2.21
N ALA A 90 9.17 8.37 1.11
CA ALA A 90 10.04 8.54 -0.05
C ALA A 90 9.79 9.89 -0.76
N LYS A 91 8.53 10.27 -0.97
CA LYS A 91 8.14 11.57 -1.55
C LYS A 91 8.60 12.74 -0.67
N ASP A 92 8.42 12.65 0.64
CA ASP A 92 8.85 13.67 1.59
C ASP A 92 10.38 13.85 1.57
N ARG A 93 11.15 12.76 1.49
CA ARG A 93 12.61 12.78 1.36
C ARG A 93 13.09 13.40 0.05
N ALA A 94 12.44 13.07 -1.07
CA ALA A 94 12.76 13.67 -2.36
C ALA A 94 12.53 15.19 -2.33
N ARG A 95 11.42 15.62 -1.71
CA ARG A 95 11.08 17.03 -1.54
C ARG A 95 12.07 17.77 -0.64
N SER A 96 12.48 17.19 0.50
CA SER A 96 13.46 17.82 1.39
C SER A 96 14.83 17.94 0.74
N LYS A 97 15.26 16.93 -0.03
CA LYS A 97 16.51 16.98 -0.81
C LYS A 97 16.47 18.09 -1.87
N ALA A 98 15.37 18.24 -2.60
CA ALA A 98 15.21 19.29 -3.60
C ALA A 98 15.25 20.70 -2.99
N ALA A 99 14.70 20.89 -1.78
CA ALA A 99 14.72 22.18 -1.08
C ALA A 99 16.11 22.56 -0.52
N ALA A 100 16.98 21.57 -0.26
CA ALA A 100 18.32 21.79 0.28
C ALA A 100 19.39 22.08 -0.79
N SER A 101 19.04 22.02 -2.08
CA SER A 101 19.91 22.43 -3.18
C SER A 101 19.31 23.63 -3.92
N PRO A 102 19.29 24.84 -3.33
CA PRO A 102 19.14 26.05 -4.14
C PRO A 102 20.41 26.20 -4.98
N ALA A 103 20.22 26.53 -6.26
CA ALA A 103 21.27 26.66 -7.25
C ALA A 103 22.45 27.53 -6.74
N SER A 104 23.64 26.93 -6.70
CA SER A 104 24.89 27.67 -6.83
C SER A 104 25.14 27.81 -8.33
N ASP A 105 24.42 28.71 -8.99
CA ASP A 105 24.75 29.18 -10.33
C ASP A 105 24.12 30.56 -10.56
N ALA A 106 24.95 31.60 -10.33
CA ALA A 106 25.07 32.87 -11.06
C ALA A 106 25.79 33.91 -10.17
#